data_AF-A0A804R213-F1
#
_entry.id   AF-A0A804R213-F1
#
_cell.length_a   1.000
_cell.length_b   1.000
_cell.length_c   1.000
_cell.angle_alpha   90.00
_cell.angle_beta   90.00
_cell.angle_gamma   90.00
#
_symmetry.space_group_name_H-M   'P 1'
#
loop_
_entity.id
_entity.type
_entity.pdbx_description
1 polymer ?
#
loop_
_entity_poly.entity_id
_entity_poly.type
_entity_poly.pdbx_seq_one_letter_code
_entity_poly.pdbx_strand_id
1 'polypeptide(L)'
;MEIFQVTTMILQHPLLTYFFSALLLTQLLTAPIAAAETTVKVSTTPIFPEIPQGQARKDFQVLVRVEAPARPEARIPIDVVAVLDVSGSMNNPAAAPTERTRTTSRLDLLKTAAKFMVAKLEDGDRLSIVAFSDRPVRELSSGLLYMTADGRRNAIRSLDQLEARGGTALVPAFEEAVKVLDGRQGDGGDRLGFIVLLTDGAEDASGSFTLSERRREVIRGALRKYPVHAFGLGTAHGPEVLLYLAQESRGTYSFVDGDNVGEVAGALAVCLGGLTTVAAVDTRVVLRADELNGVRVDRVDSGGHDSSVSCGGTSCEVSVGVLYAGEAKHFVVHLHVPAITATASASTEGGYYCDGLGVCDHYRHHRHHRHGQHLLAVGYSYRSHPSARAITVEAHGVFVQRSPAVLDLDGGRHAPVIPSPSPVVLQHIVRFELLEVVANSLVRGELISNDDRARAADVLQVKWEEFRACHQFWGGGLLDLMSGLEKEVDGMVGSLRAGVAAYVYAWVSSHQMQRATSIGSPDKAAVEFLTPAMRLLLEEARKLPRWQQAATTTAAPTNVQYAGCVGGGGGGRRGAAPRRRLPGGVAGGHRPRDAPRHLPGRGLCEQADAMPLGRVPTSEGLRTRSTPVD
;
A
#
# COMPACT_ATOMS: atom_id res chain seq x y z
N MET A 1 64.22 -34.50 15.22
CA MET A 1 63.31 -35.43 15.92
C MET A 1 62.00 -34.69 16.12
N GLU A 2 61.29 -34.44 15.02
CA GLU A 2 60.09 -33.58 14.96
C GLU A 2 59.02 -34.31 14.15
N ILE A 3 58.32 -35.25 14.77
CA ILE A 3 57.02 -35.74 14.29
C ILE A 3 56.21 -36.14 15.54
N PHE A 4 55.83 -35.19 16.40
CA PHE A 4 54.90 -35.47 17.51
C PHE A 4 54.09 -34.25 18.01
N GLN A 5 53.99 -33.16 17.23
CA GLN A 5 53.25 -31.96 17.67
C GLN A 5 52.09 -31.50 16.76
N VAL A 6 51.73 -32.25 15.73
CA VAL A 6 50.64 -31.81 14.80
C VAL A 6 49.31 -32.54 15.06
N THR A 7 49.28 -33.60 15.88
CA THR A 7 48.07 -34.44 16.01
C THR A 7 47.11 -34.03 17.12
N THR A 8 47.45 -33.06 17.98
CA THR A 8 46.60 -32.66 19.13
C THR A 8 45.77 -31.39 18.91
N MET A 9 45.94 -30.65 17.81
CA MET A 9 45.19 -29.41 17.53
C MET A 9 44.05 -29.54 16.51
N ILE A 10 43.73 -30.74 16.03
CA ILE A 10 42.62 -30.95 15.07
C ILE A 10 41.35 -31.47 15.76
N LEU A 11 41.42 -31.90 17.03
CA LEU A 11 40.28 -32.48 17.74
C LEU A 11 39.46 -31.52 18.62
N GLN A 12 39.76 -30.21 18.63
CA GLN A 12 39.01 -29.22 19.44
C GLN A 12 38.04 -28.34 18.64
N HIS A 13 38.17 -28.24 17.32
CA HIS A 13 37.24 -27.48 16.48
C HIS A 13 35.85 -28.11 16.25
N PRO A 14 35.66 -29.45 16.19
CA PRO A 14 34.32 -30.01 16.01
C PRO A 14 33.50 -29.92 17.31
N LEU A 15 34.12 -30.04 18.48
CA LEU A 15 33.39 -29.96 19.75
C LEU A 15 32.88 -28.54 20.04
N LEU A 16 33.64 -27.50 19.67
CA LEU A 16 33.21 -26.10 19.86
C LEU A 16 32.06 -25.72 18.91
N THR A 17 32.09 -26.18 17.66
CA THR A 17 31.00 -25.97 16.70
C THR A 17 29.73 -26.74 17.06
N TYR A 18 29.86 -27.96 17.62
CA TYR A 18 28.74 -28.68 18.21
C TYR A 18 28.22 -28.00 19.49
N PHE A 19 29.08 -27.37 20.29
CA PHE A 19 28.65 -26.60 21.47
C PHE A 19 27.89 -25.32 21.07
N PHE A 20 28.37 -24.58 20.06
CA PHE A 20 27.65 -23.41 19.53
C PHE A 20 26.36 -23.80 18.80
N SER A 21 26.34 -24.93 18.08
CA SER A 21 25.14 -25.49 17.45
C SER A 21 24.10 -25.95 18.48
N ALA A 22 24.53 -26.67 19.53
CA ALA A 22 23.66 -27.13 20.60
C ALA A 22 23.18 -25.97 21.48
N LEU A 23 24.02 -24.96 21.75
CA LEU A 23 23.63 -23.76 22.49
C LEU A 23 22.63 -22.91 21.70
N LEU A 24 22.80 -22.78 20.37
CA LEU A 24 21.85 -22.14 19.46
C LEU A 24 20.54 -22.93 19.37
N LEU A 25 20.59 -24.27 19.35
CA LEU A 25 19.40 -25.13 19.40
C LEU A 25 18.66 -25.04 20.75
N THR A 26 19.38 -24.97 21.88
CA THR A 26 18.76 -24.80 23.20
C THR A 26 18.20 -23.39 23.40
N GLN A 27 18.85 -22.34 22.86
CA GLN A 27 18.29 -20.98 22.85
C GLN A 27 17.06 -20.85 21.93
N LEU A 28 16.97 -21.66 20.86
CA LEU A 28 15.77 -21.77 20.01
C LEU A 28 14.63 -22.56 20.67
N LEU A 29 14.94 -23.41 21.67
CA LEU A 29 13.95 -24.23 22.40
C LEU A 29 13.54 -23.64 23.77
N THR A 30 14.21 -22.58 24.23
CA THR A 30 13.82 -21.82 25.44
C THR A 30 13.67 -20.32 25.19
N ALA A 31 13.46 -19.90 23.93
CA ALA A 31 12.65 -18.70 23.75
C ALA A 31 11.32 -18.99 24.46
N PRO A 32 10.82 -18.12 25.35
CA PRO A 32 9.42 -18.23 25.71
C PRO A 32 8.70 -18.27 24.36
N ILE A 33 7.90 -19.31 24.12
CA ILE A 33 6.85 -19.25 23.11
C ILE A 33 6.15 -17.96 23.50
N ALA A 34 6.47 -16.86 22.81
CA ALA A 34 5.92 -15.56 23.11
C ALA A 34 4.43 -15.83 23.08
N ALA A 35 3.80 -15.78 24.25
CA ALA A 35 2.41 -16.16 24.41
C ALA A 35 1.68 -15.45 23.27
N ALA A 36 1.13 -16.21 22.33
CA ALA A 36 0.70 -15.65 21.06
C ALA A 36 -0.25 -14.50 21.40
N GLU A 37 0.18 -13.25 21.15
CA GLU A 37 -0.56 -12.08 21.58
C GLU A 37 -1.88 -12.09 20.79
N THR A 38 -3.01 -12.26 21.49
CA THR A 38 -4.35 -12.36 20.87
C THR A 38 -5.07 -11.02 20.78
N THR A 39 -4.44 -9.93 21.25
CA THR A 39 -5.02 -8.60 21.33
C THR A 39 -4.27 -7.58 20.49
N VAL A 40 -4.96 -6.51 20.08
CA VAL A 40 -4.31 -5.35 19.45
C VAL A 40 -3.39 -4.67 20.48
N LYS A 41 -2.23 -4.21 20.03
CA LYS A 41 -1.22 -3.54 20.85
C LYS A 41 -0.95 -2.15 20.33
N VAL A 42 -0.98 -1.16 21.23
CA VAL A 42 -0.56 0.21 20.93
C VAL A 42 0.71 0.51 21.72
N SER A 43 1.73 0.98 21.02
CA SER A 43 3.02 1.37 21.59
C SER A 43 3.41 2.76 21.11
N THR A 44 4.15 3.50 21.92
CA THR A 44 4.51 4.88 21.65
C THR A 44 5.99 5.12 21.90
N THR A 45 6.65 5.83 20.99
CA THR A 45 8.09 6.14 21.09
C THR A 45 8.30 7.63 20.87
N PRO A 46 8.74 8.40 21.89
CA PRO A 46 9.07 9.80 21.70
C PRO A 46 10.37 9.95 20.90
N ILE A 47 10.49 11.03 20.13
CA ILE A 47 11.72 11.35 19.36
C ILE A 47 12.94 11.49 20.27
N PHE A 48 12.78 12.04 21.46
CA PHE A 48 13.81 12.10 22.49
C PHE A 48 13.26 11.50 23.80
N PRO A 49 14.06 10.72 24.54
CA PRO A 49 13.65 10.23 25.85
C PRO A 49 13.65 11.34 26.92
N GLU A 50 14.27 12.48 26.63
CA GLU A 50 14.58 13.53 27.59
C GLU A 50 14.52 14.93 26.96
N ILE A 51 14.01 15.92 27.72
CA ILE A 51 14.02 17.35 27.39
C ILE A 51 14.55 18.12 28.60
N PRO A 52 15.53 19.03 28.45
CA PRO A 52 15.98 19.90 29.54
C PRO A 52 14.82 20.71 30.16
N GLN A 53 14.81 20.89 31.48
CA GLN A 53 13.72 21.57 32.22
C GLN A 53 13.40 22.96 31.66
N GLY A 54 14.43 23.79 31.42
CA GLY A 54 14.27 25.14 30.88
C GLY A 54 13.91 25.23 29.39
N GLN A 55 13.75 24.10 28.70
CA GLN A 55 13.51 24.07 27.27
C GLN A 55 12.07 23.65 26.92
N ALA A 56 11.44 24.45 26.08
CA ALA A 56 10.23 24.09 25.37
C ALA A 56 10.57 23.46 24.00
N ARG A 57 9.73 22.54 23.53
CA ARG A 57 9.79 21.96 22.19
C ARG A 57 8.49 22.26 21.49
N LYS A 58 8.54 23.07 20.42
CA LYS A 58 7.33 23.45 19.66
C LYS A 58 6.85 22.35 18.73
N ASP A 59 7.75 21.47 18.30
CA ASP A 59 7.42 20.34 17.45
C ASP A 59 8.15 19.10 17.99
N PHE A 60 7.50 18.42 18.93
CA PHE A 60 7.99 17.22 19.58
C PHE A 60 7.22 16.02 19.07
N GLN A 61 7.91 15.14 18.35
CA GLN A 61 7.28 14.03 17.64
C GLN A 61 7.21 12.78 18.51
N VAL A 62 6.05 12.11 18.47
CA VAL A 62 5.83 10.80 19.09
C VAL A 62 5.33 9.84 18.04
N LEU A 63 6.08 8.76 17.81
CA LEU A 63 5.63 7.67 16.95
C LEU A 63 4.63 6.81 17.72
N VAL A 64 3.49 6.55 17.11
CA VAL A 64 2.44 5.67 17.62
C VAL A 64 2.36 4.46 16.69
N ARG A 65 2.57 3.27 17.24
CA ARG A 65 2.49 2.01 16.49
C ARG A 65 1.33 1.17 17.02
N VAL A 66 0.40 0.86 16.13
CA VAL A 66 -0.78 0.00 16.35
C VAL A 66 -0.53 -1.32 15.64
N GLU A 67 -0.47 -2.42 16.38
CA GLU A 67 -0.18 -3.74 15.85
C GLU A 67 -1.34 -4.70 16.13
N ALA A 68 -1.75 -5.42 15.09
CA ALA A 68 -2.75 -6.45 15.18
C ALA A 68 -2.15 -7.75 15.74
N PRO A 69 -2.94 -8.58 16.42
CA PRO A 69 -2.46 -9.88 16.87
C PRO A 69 -2.06 -10.75 15.67
N ALA A 70 -0.95 -11.47 15.79
CA ALA A 70 -0.45 -12.33 14.73
C ALA A 70 -1.33 -13.57 14.48
N ARG A 71 -2.12 -13.96 15.49
CA ARG A 71 -3.07 -15.07 15.43
C ARG A 71 -4.37 -14.67 16.13
N PRO A 72 -5.42 -14.27 15.39
CA PRO A 72 -6.71 -13.99 15.99
C PRO A 72 -7.34 -15.29 16.54
N GLU A 73 -8.13 -15.17 17.61
CA GLU A 73 -8.78 -16.30 18.28
C GLU A 73 -9.81 -17.00 17.39
N ALA A 74 -10.49 -16.23 16.55
CA ALA A 74 -11.44 -16.71 15.56
C ALA A 74 -11.29 -15.90 14.28
N ARG A 75 -11.44 -16.58 13.15
CA ARG A 75 -11.45 -15.93 11.83
C ARG A 75 -12.80 -15.26 11.59
N ILE A 76 -12.79 -14.02 11.12
CA ILE A 76 -14.00 -13.30 10.69
C ILE A 76 -14.33 -13.73 9.25
N PRO A 77 -15.52 -14.29 8.98
CA PRO A 77 -15.92 -14.60 7.62
C PRO A 77 -16.14 -13.34 6.78
N ILE A 78 -15.79 -13.39 5.50
CA ILE A 78 -15.83 -12.22 4.61
C ILE A 78 -16.80 -12.41 3.45
N ASP A 79 -17.34 -11.29 2.97
CA ASP A 79 -18.11 -11.18 1.74
C ASP A 79 -17.27 -10.39 0.73
N VAL A 80 -16.90 -11.05 -0.38
CA VAL A 80 -16.12 -10.42 -1.45
C VAL A 80 -17.01 -10.25 -2.67
N VAL A 81 -17.01 -9.06 -3.25
CA VAL A 81 -17.56 -8.84 -4.60
C VAL A 81 -16.41 -8.62 -5.57
N ALA A 82 -16.19 -9.57 -6.46
CA ALA A 82 -15.20 -9.48 -7.52
C ALA A 82 -15.81 -8.75 -8.72
N VAL A 83 -15.39 -7.51 -8.94
CA VAL A 83 -15.81 -6.68 -10.07
C VAL A 83 -14.80 -6.85 -11.19
N LEU A 84 -15.21 -7.52 -12.27
CA LEU A 84 -14.32 -8.05 -13.30
C LEU A 84 -14.60 -7.37 -14.64
N ASP A 85 -13.60 -6.67 -15.16
CA ASP A 85 -13.66 -6.07 -16.49
C ASP A 85 -13.66 -7.15 -17.56
N VAL A 86 -14.66 -7.11 -18.44
CA VAL A 86 -14.80 -7.95 -19.62
C VAL A 86 -14.99 -7.09 -20.88
N SER A 87 -14.44 -5.88 -20.89
CA SER A 87 -14.36 -5.02 -22.07
C SER A 87 -13.52 -5.68 -23.18
N GLY A 88 -13.64 -5.15 -24.40
CA GLY A 88 -12.95 -5.68 -25.58
C GLY A 88 -11.42 -5.70 -25.43
N SER A 89 -10.83 -4.75 -24.69
CA SER A 89 -9.38 -4.69 -24.43
C SER A 89 -8.86 -5.90 -23.67
N MET A 90 -9.72 -6.59 -22.91
CA MET A 90 -9.34 -7.79 -22.17
C MET A 90 -9.04 -8.99 -23.10
N ASN A 91 -9.38 -8.92 -24.39
CA ASN A 91 -8.91 -9.88 -25.40
C ASN A 91 -7.45 -9.64 -25.84
N ASN A 92 -6.85 -8.51 -25.46
CA ASN A 92 -5.47 -8.21 -25.81
C ASN A 92 -4.54 -9.30 -25.26
N PRO A 93 -3.49 -9.67 -26.02
CA PRO A 93 -2.55 -10.68 -25.58
C PRO A 93 -1.77 -10.19 -24.37
N ALA A 94 -1.53 -11.07 -23.42
CA ALA A 94 -0.77 -10.77 -22.20
C ALA A 94 0.75 -10.62 -22.43
N ALA A 95 1.25 -11.14 -23.55
CA ALA A 95 2.63 -11.01 -23.99
C ALA A 95 2.68 -10.91 -25.52
N ALA A 96 3.79 -10.40 -26.07
CA ALA A 96 3.97 -10.33 -27.52
C ALA A 96 3.80 -11.73 -28.17
N PRO A 97 3.02 -11.86 -29.27
CA PRO A 97 2.82 -13.13 -29.93
C PRO A 97 4.15 -13.70 -30.42
N THR A 98 4.47 -14.95 -30.03
CA THR A 98 5.48 -15.74 -30.74
C THR A 98 4.76 -16.68 -31.70
N GLU A 99 5.30 -16.87 -32.90
CA GLU A 99 4.65 -17.46 -34.10
C GLU A 99 4.00 -18.85 -33.93
N ARG A 100 4.05 -19.48 -32.76
CA ARG A 100 3.65 -20.89 -32.54
C ARG A 100 2.75 -21.17 -31.34
N THR A 101 2.28 -20.16 -30.59
CA THR A 101 1.45 -20.41 -29.39
C THR A 101 0.19 -19.56 -29.38
N ARG A 102 -0.95 -20.17 -29.01
CA ARG A 102 -2.19 -19.44 -28.68
C ARG A 102 -1.84 -18.43 -27.58
N THR A 103 -1.93 -17.14 -27.87
CA THR A 103 -1.60 -16.09 -26.90
C THR A 103 -2.65 -16.05 -25.81
N THR A 104 -2.24 -16.28 -24.56
CA THR A 104 -3.08 -16.07 -23.38
C THR A 104 -3.57 -14.61 -23.37
N SER A 105 -4.89 -14.41 -23.28
CA SER A 105 -5.46 -13.07 -23.18
C SER A 105 -5.38 -12.54 -21.75
N ARG A 106 -5.53 -11.22 -21.57
CA ARG A 106 -5.68 -10.61 -20.23
C ARG A 106 -6.89 -11.18 -19.49
N LEU A 107 -7.98 -11.47 -20.20
CA LEU A 107 -9.16 -12.13 -19.64
C LEU A 107 -8.84 -13.53 -19.12
N ASP A 108 -8.02 -14.32 -19.81
CA ASP A 108 -7.62 -15.66 -19.35
C ASP A 108 -6.82 -15.60 -18.05
N LEU A 109 -5.95 -14.59 -17.91
CA LEU A 109 -5.20 -14.35 -16.68
C LEU A 109 -6.10 -13.87 -15.54
N LEU A 110 -7.05 -12.97 -15.83
CA LEU A 110 -8.07 -12.54 -14.88
C LEU A 110 -8.91 -13.74 -14.41
N LYS A 111 -9.39 -14.59 -15.32
CA LYS A 111 -10.13 -15.82 -14.98
C LYS A 111 -9.31 -16.72 -14.06
N THR A 112 -8.01 -16.83 -14.32
CA THR A 112 -7.09 -17.65 -13.52
C THR A 112 -6.89 -17.08 -12.11
N ALA A 113 -6.70 -15.77 -12.01
CA ALA A 113 -6.63 -15.08 -10.73
C ALA A 113 -7.96 -15.19 -9.95
N ALA A 114 -9.10 -15.01 -10.60
CA ALA A 114 -10.41 -15.16 -9.98
C ALA A 114 -10.68 -16.60 -9.52
N LYS A 115 -10.26 -17.62 -10.29
CA LYS A 115 -10.31 -19.03 -9.86
C LYS A 115 -9.39 -19.30 -8.68
N PHE A 116 -8.21 -18.67 -8.63
CA PHE A 116 -7.34 -18.74 -7.46
C PHE A 116 -8.03 -18.15 -6.22
N MET A 117 -8.70 -17.00 -6.35
CA MET A 117 -9.52 -16.44 -5.27
C MET A 117 -10.62 -17.40 -4.80
N VAL A 118 -11.40 -17.97 -5.73
CA VAL A 118 -12.40 -19.00 -5.41
C VAL A 118 -11.79 -20.19 -4.66
N ALA A 119 -10.53 -20.56 -4.94
CA ALA A 119 -9.84 -21.65 -4.25
C ALA A 119 -9.29 -21.28 -2.86
N LYS A 120 -9.04 -19.99 -2.58
CA LYS A 120 -8.42 -19.52 -1.33
C LYS A 120 -9.40 -18.99 -0.30
N LEU A 121 -10.60 -18.61 -0.71
CA LEU A 121 -11.69 -18.35 0.22
C LEU A 121 -12.08 -19.62 0.98
N GLU A 122 -12.52 -19.51 2.22
CA GLU A 122 -12.99 -20.63 3.04
C GLU A 122 -14.49 -20.86 2.85
N ASP A 123 -15.01 -22.01 3.26
CA ASP A 123 -16.43 -22.37 3.10
C ASP A 123 -17.38 -21.38 3.82
N GLY A 124 -16.87 -20.75 4.87
CA GLY A 124 -17.54 -19.68 5.60
C GLY A 124 -17.51 -18.32 4.90
N ASP A 125 -16.82 -18.13 3.79
CA ASP A 125 -16.81 -16.86 3.03
C ASP A 125 -17.88 -16.85 1.94
N ARG A 126 -18.29 -15.67 1.48
CA ARG A 126 -19.11 -15.52 0.27
C ARG A 126 -18.39 -14.75 -0.82
N LEU A 127 -18.62 -15.16 -2.06
CA LEU A 127 -18.18 -14.47 -3.26
C LEU A 127 -19.36 -14.15 -4.16
N SER A 128 -19.39 -12.93 -4.69
CA SER A 128 -20.21 -12.55 -5.84
C SER A 128 -19.29 -12.09 -6.97
N ILE A 129 -19.67 -12.41 -8.20
CA ILE A 129 -18.94 -12.01 -9.41
C ILE A 129 -19.80 -10.99 -10.14
N VAL A 130 -19.30 -9.78 -10.33
CA VAL A 130 -19.92 -8.71 -11.13
C VAL A 130 -19.04 -8.45 -12.34
N ALA A 131 -19.37 -9.07 -13.47
CA ALA A 131 -18.70 -8.80 -14.73
C ALA A 131 -19.26 -7.53 -15.37
N PHE A 132 -18.41 -6.72 -16.02
CA PHE A 132 -18.86 -5.49 -16.67
C PHE A 132 -18.13 -5.18 -17.97
N SER A 133 -18.85 -4.53 -18.89
CA SER A 133 -18.28 -3.86 -20.05
C SER A 133 -18.95 -2.49 -20.21
N ASP A 134 -19.76 -2.25 -21.24
CA ASP A 134 -20.58 -1.02 -21.37
C ASP A 134 -21.61 -0.86 -20.24
N ARG A 135 -21.93 -1.98 -19.58
CA ARG A 135 -22.85 -2.10 -18.45
C ARG A 135 -22.50 -3.35 -17.64
N PRO A 136 -23.02 -3.50 -16.41
CA PRO A 136 -22.93 -4.75 -15.67
C PRO A 136 -23.64 -5.88 -16.42
N VAL A 137 -22.98 -7.03 -16.52
CA VAL A 137 -23.47 -8.26 -17.17
C VAL A 137 -24.32 -9.03 -16.17
N ARG A 138 -25.58 -8.64 -16.03
CA ARG A 138 -26.51 -9.17 -15.01
C ARG A 138 -26.72 -10.67 -15.10
N GLU A 139 -26.59 -11.26 -16.28
CA GLU A 139 -26.73 -12.71 -16.48
C GLU A 139 -25.62 -13.51 -15.79
N LEU A 140 -24.46 -12.88 -15.56
CA LEU A 140 -23.30 -13.48 -14.89
C LEU A 140 -23.16 -13.00 -13.44
N SER A 141 -23.88 -11.93 -13.07
CA SER A 141 -24.03 -11.46 -11.70
C SER A 141 -24.83 -12.46 -10.85
N SER A 142 -24.09 -13.34 -10.17
CA SER A 142 -24.65 -14.18 -9.12
C SER A 142 -24.67 -13.41 -7.80
N GLY A 143 -25.73 -13.58 -7.01
CA GLY A 143 -25.76 -13.11 -5.63
C GLY A 143 -24.62 -13.73 -4.81
N LEU A 144 -24.43 -13.28 -3.57
CA LEU A 144 -23.36 -13.79 -2.70
C LEU A 144 -23.49 -15.31 -2.47
N LEU A 145 -22.57 -16.07 -3.05
CA LEU A 145 -22.49 -17.53 -2.94
C LEU A 145 -21.55 -17.90 -1.79
N TYR A 146 -21.97 -18.77 -0.88
CA TYR A 146 -21.04 -19.38 0.08
C TYR A 146 -20.01 -20.22 -0.68
N MET A 147 -18.74 -20.11 -0.35
CA MET A 147 -17.66 -20.87 -1.00
C MET A 147 -17.59 -22.33 -0.51
N THR A 148 -18.75 -22.96 -0.33
CA THR A 148 -18.89 -24.42 -0.22
C THR A 148 -18.54 -25.10 -1.54
N ALA A 149 -18.46 -26.44 -1.55
CA ALA A 149 -18.21 -27.20 -2.78
C ALA A 149 -19.13 -26.80 -3.95
N ASP A 150 -20.43 -26.60 -3.69
CA ASP A 150 -21.40 -26.17 -4.72
C ASP A 150 -21.19 -24.72 -5.15
N GLY A 151 -20.98 -23.81 -4.20
CA GLY A 151 -20.75 -22.40 -4.52
C GLY A 151 -19.46 -22.19 -5.31
N ARG A 152 -18.38 -22.92 -4.99
CA ARG A 152 -17.14 -22.93 -5.77
C ARG A 152 -17.37 -23.44 -7.19
N ARG A 153 -18.11 -24.55 -7.36
CA ARG A 153 -18.46 -25.08 -8.69
C ARG A 153 -19.26 -24.07 -9.52
N ASN A 154 -20.22 -23.40 -8.90
CA ASN A 154 -21.05 -22.39 -9.56
C ASN A 154 -20.23 -21.14 -9.93
N ALA A 155 -19.40 -20.64 -9.01
CA ALA A 155 -18.52 -19.49 -9.27
C ALA A 155 -17.54 -19.80 -10.42
N ILE A 156 -16.91 -20.97 -10.43
CA ILE A 156 -16.01 -21.39 -11.52
C ILE A 156 -16.75 -21.44 -12.86
N ARG A 157 -17.98 -21.99 -12.88
CA ARG A 157 -18.81 -22.03 -14.10
C ARG A 157 -19.11 -20.63 -14.62
N SER A 158 -19.46 -19.69 -13.74
CA SER A 158 -19.67 -18.28 -14.13
C SER A 158 -18.39 -17.63 -14.67
N LEU A 159 -17.22 -17.90 -14.07
CA LEU A 159 -15.93 -17.40 -14.56
C LEU A 159 -15.58 -17.98 -15.94
N ASP A 160 -15.87 -19.26 -16.19
CA ASP A 160 -15.61 -19.89 -17.49
C ASP A 160 -16.41 -19.24 -18.62
N GLN A 161 -17.63 -18.77 -18.32
CA GLN A 161 -18.54 -18.12 -19.26
C GLN A 161 -18.21 -16.64 -19.56
N LEU A 162 -17.23 -16.03 -18.88
CA LEU A 162 -16.87 -14.64 -19.17
C LEU A 162 -16.29 -14.52 -20.59
N GLU A 163 -16.75 -13.51 -21.33
CA GLU A 163 -16.30 -13.21 -22.68
C GLU A 163 -16.05 -11.72 -22.83
N ALA A 164 -14.90 -11.36 -23.38
CA ALA A 164 -14.50 -9.96 -23.55
C ALA A 164 -15.23 -9.33 -24.75
N ARG A 165 -16.01 -8.28 -24.49
CA ARG A 165 -16.83 -7.54 -25.48
C ARG A 165 -17.25 -6.17 -24.96
N GLY A 166 -17.46 -5.22 -25.85
CA GLY A 166 -17.97 -3.88 -25.50
C GLY A 166 -16.89 -2.95 -24.92
N GLY A 167 -17.33 -1.82 -24.39
CA GLY A 167 -16.51 -0.80 -23.74
C GLY A 167 -16.32 -0.99 -22.24
N THR A 168 -15.98 0.08 -21.53
CA THR A 168 -15.66 0.06 -20.08
C THR A 168 -16.46 1.09 -19.30
N ALA A 169 -17.48 0.65 -18.55
CA ALA A 169 -18.31 1.46 -17.67
C ALA A 169 -18.12 1.05 -16.20
N LEU A 170 -17.19 1.72 -15.51
CA LEU A 170 -16.76 1.33 -14.17
C LEU A 170 -17.77 1.75 -13.09
N VAL A 171 -18.30 2.96 -13.18
CA VAL A 171 -19.23 3.51 -12.17
C VAL A 171 -20.48 2.62 -11.97
N PRO A 172 -21.20 2.21 -13.03
CA PRO A 172 -22.37 1.34 -12.87
C PRO A 172 -22.03 -0.05 -12.29
N ALA A 173 -20.85 -0.59 -12.60
CA ALA A 173 -20.38 -1.85 -12.06
C ALA A 173 -20.09 -1.76 -10.56
N PHE A 174 -19.48 -0.64 -10.15
CA PHE A 174 -19.27 -0.34 -8.73
C PHE A 174 -20.59 -0.18 -7.97
N GLU A 175 -21.56 0.56 -8.52
CA GLU A 175 -22.89 0.70 -7.91
C GLU A 175 -23.59 -0.65 -7.73
N GLU A 176 -23.45 -1.57 -8.71
CA GLU A 176 -23.98 -2.93 -8.60
C GLU A 176 -23.29 -3.72 -7.47
N ALA A 177 -21.97 -3.60 -7.34
CA ALA A 177 -21.23 -4.25 -6.26
C ALA A 177 -21.67 -3.77 -4.87
N VAL A 178 -21.89 -2.45 -4.72
CA VAL A 178 -22.44 -1.87 -3.48
C VAL A 178 -23.85 -2.39 -3.21
N LYS A 179 -24.71 -2.49 -4.23
CA LYS A 179 -26.06 -3.06 -4.09
C LYS A 179 -26.04 -4.51 -3.63
N VAL A 180 -25.10 -5.32 -4.13
CA VAL A 180 -24.93 -6.71 -3.70
C VAL A 180 -24.57 -6.79 -2.22
N LEU A 181 -23.66 -5.94 -1.73
CA LEU A 181 -23.27 -5.91 -0.32
C LEU A 181 -24.34 -5.27 0.58
N ASP A 182 -25.06 -4.26 0.11
CA ASP A 182 -26.18 -3.65 0.84
C ASP A 182 -27.39 -4.61 0.92
N GLY A 183 -27.55 -5.49 -0.08
CA GLY A 183 -28.61 -6.49 -0.14
C GLY A 183 -28.38 -7.74 0.72
N ARG A 184 -27.30 -7.78 1.51
CA ARG A 184 -26.96 -8.93 2.37
C ARG A 184 -28.08 -9.22 3.37
N GLN A 185 -28.51 -10.47 3.41
CA GLN A 185 -29.53 -10.99 4.33
C GLN A 185 -28.88 -11.89 5.39
N GLY A 186 -29.60 -12.18 6.47
CA GLY A 186 -29.17 -13.11 7.52
C GLY A 186 -27.93 -12.63 8.27
N ASP A 187 -26.85 -13.43 8.25
CA ASP A 187 -25.55 -13.16 8.89
C ASP A 187 -24.74 -12.01 8.24
N GLY A 188 -25.34 -11.22 7.34
CA GLY A 188 -24.66 -10.13 6.65
C GLY A 188 -24.04 -9.06 7.56
N GLY A 189 -24.68 -8.78 8.70
CA GLY A 189 -24.16 -7.83 9.70
C GLY A 189 -22.95 -8.34 10.47
N ASP A 190 -22.74 -9.66 10.48
CA ASP A 190 -21.63 -10.33 11.16
C ASP A 190 -20.37 -10.41 10.29
N ARG A 191 -20.42 -9.94 9.03
CA ARG A 191 -19.40 -10.19 8.01
C ARG A 191 -18.88 -8.89 7.42
N LEU A 192 -17.60 -8.89 7.10
CA LEU A 192 -16.96 -7.76 6.44
C LEU A 192 -17.16 -7.84 4.92
N GLY A 193 -17.59 -6.74 4.32
CA GLY A 193 -17.76 -6.61 2.88
C GLY A 193 -16.54 -5.95 2.23
N PHE A 194 -15.98 -6.58 1.20
CA PHE A 194 -14.88 -6.04 0.41
C PHE A 194 -15.22 -6.08 -1.08
N ILE A 195 -14.77 -5.07 -1.83
CA ILE A 195 -14.89 -5.03 -3.28
C ILE A 195 -13.50 -5.20 -3.86
N VAL A 196 -13.34 -6.17 -4.76
CA VAL A 196 -12.08 -6.43 -5.47
C VAL A 196 -12.31 -6.15 -6.95
N LEU A 197 -11.71 -5.09 -7.47
CA LEU A 197 -11.90 -4.59 -8.84
C LEU A 197 -10.68 -4.91 -9.69
N LEU A 198 -10.87 -5.55 -10.84
CA LEU A 198 -9.81 -5.84 -11.83
C LEU A 198 -10.18 -5.24 -13.19
N THR A 199 -9.32 -4.39 -13.75
CA THR A 199 -9.54 -3.72 -15.05
C THR A 199 -8.23 -3.44 -15.80
N ASP A 200 -8.25 -3.50 -17.13
CA ASP A 200 -7.11 -3.17 -18.01
C ASP A 200 -7.30 -1.88 -18.82
N GLY A 201 -8.45 -1.21 -18.65
CA GLY A 201 -8.88 -0.06 -19.44
C GLY A 201 -9.06 1.20 -18.60
N ALA A 202 -8.93 2.35 -19.25
CA ALA A 202 -9.53 3.59 -18.78
C ALA A 202 -10.97 3.65 -19.34
N GLU A 203 -11.94 4.23 -18.61
CA GLU A 203 -13.29 4.42 -19.15
C GLU A 203 -13.22 5.07 -20.54
N ASP A 204 -13.98 4.56 -21.51
CA ASP A 204 -13.88 4.95 -22.92
C ASP A 204 -13.94 6.48 -23.08
N ALA A 205 -13.08 6.99 -23.99
CA ALA A 205 -12.75 8.39 -24.26
C ALA A 205 -13.91 9.34 -24.63
N SER A 206 -15.17 8.94 -24.46
CA SER A 206 -16.34 9.83 -24.45
C SER A 206 -16.56 10.56 -23.12
N GLY A 207 -15.81 10.21 -22.07
CA GLY A 207 -15.88 10.82 -20.73
C GLY A 207 -14.52 11.24 -20.17
N SER A 208 -13.68 11.89 -20.98
CA SER A 208 -12.37 12.43 -20.60
C SER A 208 -12.36 12.99 -19.18
N PHE A 209 -11.47 12.46 -18.34
CA PHE A 209 -10.89 13.05 -17.13
C PHE A 209 -11.83 13.97 -16.37
N THR A 210 -12.69 13.34 -15.60
CA THR A 210 -13.13 13.70 -14.26
C THR A 210 -14.38 12.85 -14.08
N LEU A 211 -14.41 11.97 -13.08
CA LEU A 211 -15.67 11.90 -12.34
C LEU A 211 -15.98 13.35 -12.02
N SER A 212 -16.91 13.99 -12.74
CA SER A 212 -17.26 15.39 -12.47
C SER A 212 -17.40 15.53 -10.96
N GLU A 213 -17.00 16.63 -10.35
CA GLU A 213 -17.09 16.78 -8.88
C GLU A 213 -18.46 16.32 -8.34
N ARG A 214 -19.52 16.52 -9.12
CA ARG A 214 -20.86 16.00 -8.87
C ARG A 214 -20.96 14.45 -8.80
N ARG A 215 -20.34 13.71 -9.73
CA ARG A 215 -20.29 12.24 -9.71
C ARG A 215 -19.42 11.73 -8.57
N ARG A 216 -18.28 12.38 -8.27
CA ARG A 216 -17.44 12.07 -7.11
C ARG A 216 -18.25 12.15 -5.82
N GLU A 217 -18.99 13.24 -5.64
CA GLU A 217 -19.81 13.47 -4.44
C GLU A 217 -20.92 12.42 -4.28
N VAL A 218 -21.60 12.05 -5.39
CA VAL A 218 -22.66 11.03 -5.36
C VAL A 218 -22.11 9.65 -4.98
N ILE A 219 -20.93 9.28 -5.50
CA ILE A 219 -20.34 7.95 -5.27
C ILE A 219 -19.59 7.90 -3.93
N ARG A 220 -19.12 9.03 -3.40
CA ARG A 220 -18.38 9.13 -2.12
C ARG A 220 -19.13 8.49 -0.96
N GLY A 221 -20.44 8.70 -0.86
CA GLY A 221 -21.27 8.06 0.18
C GLY A 221 -21.30 6.53 0.07
N ALA A 222 -21.25 5.98 -1.14
CA ALA A 222 -21.19 4.55 -1.39
C ALA A 222 -19.78 3.98 -1.17
N LEU A 223 -18.73 4.72 -1.54
CA LEU A 223 -17.32 4.31 -1.38
C LEU A 223 -16.94 4.11 0.08
N ARG A 224 -17.41 4.97 0.98
CA ARG A 224 -17.07 4.89 2.41
C ARG A 224 -17.67 3.67 3.12
N LYS A 225 -18.57 2.92 2.48
CA LYS A 225 -19.22 1.74 3.09
C LYS A 225 -18.33 0.50 3.05
N TYR A 226 -17.64 0.26 1.93
CA TYR A 226 -16.91 -0.98 1.68
C TYR A 226 -15.55 -0.68 1.04
N PRO A 227 -14.44 -1.20 1.59
CA PRO A 227 -13.12 -1.01 0.99
C PRO A 227 -13.04 -1.59 -0.43
N VAL A 228 -12.50 -0.77 -1.35
CA VAL A 228 -12.26 -1.15 -2.75
C VAL A 228 -10.78 -1.42 -2.98
N HIS A 229 -10.45 -2.68 -3.21
CA HIS A 229 -9.12 -3.12 -3.63
C HIS A 229 -9.08 -3.18 -5.16
N ALA A 230 -8.50 -2.15 -5.78
CA ALA A 230 -8.45 -1.98 -7.22
C ALA A 230 -7.12 -2.49 -7.82
N PHE A 231 -7.20 -3.17 -8.96
CA PHE A 231 -6.08 -3.72 -9.70
C PHE A 231 -6.12 -3.21 -11.14
N GLY A 232 -5.11 -2.42 -11.50
CA GLY A 232 -4.86 -1.99 -12.88
C GLY A 232 -3.94 -2.97 -13.60
N LEU A 233 -4.36 -3.45 -14.77
CA LEU A 233 -3.64 -4.44 -15.58
C LEU A 233 -3.03 -3.81 -16.83
N GLY A 234 -1.71 -3.89 -16.97
CA GLY A 234 -0.99 -3.29 -18.09
C GLY A 234 -0.91 -1.77 -17.99
N THR A 235 -0.39 -1.08 -19.00
CA THR A 235 -0.12 0.37 -18.92
C THR A 235 -1.25 1.28 -19.40
N ALA A 236 -2.36 0.70 -19.86
CA ALA A 236 -3.44 1.41 -20.53
C ALA A 236 -4.61 1.80 -19.60
N HIS A 237 -4.65 1.28 -18.38
CA HIS A 237 -5.71 1.63 -17.42
C HIS A 237 -5.55 3.05 -16.89
N GLY A 238 -6.63 3.59 -16.30
CA GLY A 238 -6.61 4.91 -15.64
C GLY A 238 -6.22 4.81 -14.16
N PRO A 239 -4.94 5.00 -13.76
CA PRO A 239 -4.51 4.85 -12.37
C PRO A 239 -5.11 5.87 -11.41
N GLU A 240 -5.45 7.08 -11.89
CA GLU A 240 -6.03 8.14 -11.06
C GLU A 240 -7.40 7.74 -10.51
N VAL A 241 -8.30 7.24 -11.37
CA VAL A 241 -9.65 6.82 -10.96
C VAL A 241 -9.56 5.65 -9.98
N LEU A 242 -8.69 4.67 -10.23
CA LEU A 242 -8.52 3.53 -9.34
C LEU A 242 -7.94 3.92 -7.99
N LEU A 243 -6.96 4.84 -7.96
CA LEU A 243 -6.45 5.38 -6.70
C LEU A 243 -7.54 6.15 -5.94
N TYR A 244 -8.33 6.98 -6.64
CA TYR A 244 -9.43 7.72 -6.03
C TYR A 244 -10.45 6.78 -5.37
N LEU A 245 -10.88 5.73 -6.08
CA LEU A 245 -11.80 4.71 -5.53
C LEU A 245 -11.19 4.03 -4.30
N ALA A 246 -9.92 3.66 -4.36
CA ALA A 246 -9.22 3.04 -3.23
C ALA A 246 -9.12 3.98 -2.02
N GLN A 247 -8.74 5.25 -2.22
CA GLN A 247 -8.59 6.24 -1.14
C GLN A 247 -9.92 6.55 -0.45
N GLU A 248 -10.97 6.89 -1.20
CA GLU A 248 -12.27 7.25 -0.63
C GLU A 248 -12.97 6.06 0.06
N SER A 249 -12.63 4.83 -0.33
CA SER A 249 -13.16 3.62 0.30
C SER A 249 -12.28 3.03 1.40
N ARG A 250 -11.08 3.57 1.65
CA ARG A 250 -10.06 2.99 2.55
C ARG A 250 -9.60 1.59 2.10
N GLY A 251 -9.66 1.34 0.79
CA GLY A 251 -9.12 0.16 0.14
C GLY A 251 -7.67 0.39 -0.35
N THR A 252 -7.24 -0.31 -1.38
CA THR A 252 -5.87 -0.19 -1.92
C THR A 252 -5.87 -0.27 -3.43
N TYR A 253 -4.93 0.42 -4.07
CA TYR A 253 -4.70 0.33 -5.50
C TYR A 253 -3.38 -0.39 -5.78
N SER A 254 -3.47 -1.47 -6.56
CA SER A 254 -2.33 -2.26 -7.05
C SER A 254 -2.21 -2.15 -8.56
N PHE A 255 -0.98 -2.16 -9.03
CA PHE A 255 -0.62 -2.10 -10.44
C PHE A 255 0.17 -3.34 -10.83
N VAL A 256 -0.23 -3.99 -11.92
CA VAL A 256 0.54 -5.05 -12.58
C VAL A 256 0.93 -4.55 -13.96
N ASP A 257 2.23 -4.45 -14.22
CA ASP A 257 2.75 -3.90 -15.46
C ASP A 257 2.54 -4.83 -16.66
N GLY A 258 2.78 -4.30 -17.87
CA GLY A 258 2.56 -5.02 -19.13
C GLY A 258 3.43 -6.27 -19.29
N ASP A 259 4.63 -6.29 -18.69
CA ASP A 259 5.57 -7.40 -18.79
C ASP A 259 5.28 -8.48 -17.74
N ASN A 260 4.62 -8.10 -16.64
CA ASN A 260 4.27 -8.95 -15.51
C ASN A 260 2.77 -9.24 -15.43
N VAL A 261 1.97 -9.02 -16.49
CA VAL A 261 0.52 -9.31 -16.48
C VAL A 261 0.26 -10.77 -16.10
N GLY A 262 1.17 -11.69 -16.42
CA GLY A 262 1.10 -13.09 -15.94
C GLY A 262 1.02 -13.25 -14.41
N GLU A 263 1.36 -12.22 -13.64
CA GLU A 263 1.41 -12.21 -12.18
C GLU A 263 0.16 -11.63 -11.51
N VAL A 264 -0.96 -11.43 -12.24
CA VAL A 264 -2.25 -10.97 -11.66
C VAL A 264 -2.66 -11.83 -10.45
N ALA A 265 -2.51 -13.15 -10.54
CA ALA A 265 -2.83 -14.04 -9.43
C ALA A 265 -1.93 -13.80 -8.20
N GLY A 266 -0.66 -13.46 -8.40
CA GLY A 266 0.26 -13.10 -7.32
C GLY A 266 -0.11 -11.77 -6.66
N ALA A 267 -0.47 -10.75 -7.46
CA ALA A 267 -0.97 -9.49 -6.94
C ALA A 267 -2.26 -9.68 -6.11
N LEU A 268 -3.19 -10.47 -6.62
CA LEU A 268 -4.42 -10.82 -5.93
C LEU A 268 -4.15 -11.62 -4.65
N ALA A 269 -3.15 -12.50 -4.66
CA ALA A 269 -2.75 -13.29 -3.49
C ALA A 269 -2.27 -12.42 -2.32
N VAL A 270 -1.50 -11.35 -2.61
CA VAL A 270 -1.10 -10.37 -1.59
C VAL A 270 -2.33 -9.72 -0.94
N CYS A 271 -3.31 -9.30 -1.75
CA CYS A 271 -4.54 -8.71 -1.20
C CYS A 271 -5.37 -9.74 -0.40
N LEU A 272 -5.60 -10.93 -0.94
CA LEU A 272 -6.38 -11.99 -0.28
C LEU A 272 -5.74 -12.45 1.02
N GLY A 273 -4.41 -12.48 1.11
CA GLY A 273 -3.72 -12.83 2.35
C GLY A 273 -4.03 -11.87 3.49
N GLY A 274 -4.30 -10.60 3.21
CA GLY A 274 -4.84 -9.65 4.18
C GLY A 274 -6.32 -9.89 4.46
N LEU A 275 -7.15 -9.89 3.41
CA LEU A 275 -8.61 -10.00 3.53
C LEU A 275 -9.07 -11.24 4.29
N THR A 276 -8.38 -12.37 4.13
CA THR A 276 -8.72 -13.64 4.77
C THR A 276 -8.19 -13.76 6.20
N THR A 277 -7.43 -12.77 6.69
CA THR A 277 -6.80 -12.79 8.01
C THR A 277 -7.16 -11.57 8.86
N VAL A 278 -8.36 -11.02 8.70
CA VAL A 278 -8.82 -9.91 9.55
C VAL A 278 -8.77 -10.32 11.02
N ALA A 279 -8.10 -9.48 11.82
CA ALA A 279 -7.82 -9.73 13.23
C ALA A 279 -8.50 -8.71 14.16
N ALA A 280 -8.76 -7.50 13.68
CA ALA A 280 -9.51 -6.48 14.40
C ALA A 280 -10.28 -5.57 13.44
N VAL A 281 -11.42 -5.06 13.89
CA VAL A 281 -12.27 -4.12 13.16
C VAL A 281 -12.61 -2.92 14.04
N ASP A 282 -13.07 -1.83 13.43
CA ASP A 282 -13.38 -0.56 14.11
C ASP A 282 -12.24 -0.05 15.02
N THR A 283 -10.99 -0.31 14.64
CA THR A 283 -9.83 0.06 15.45
C THR A 283 -9.65 1.58 15.44
N ARG A 284 -9.52 2.16 16.63
CA ARG A 284 -9.33 3.61 16.85
C ARG A 284 -8.31 3.85 17.94
N VAL A 285 -7.51 4.89 17.78
CA VAL A 285 -6.55 5.35 18.80
C VAL A 285 -6.90 6.78 19.18
N VAL A 286 -6.93 7.05 20.48
CA VAL A 286 -7.21 8.36 21.06
C VAL A 286 -6.06 8.72 21.98
N LEU A 287 -5.46 9.89 21.76
CA LEU A 287 -4.37 10.41 22.57
C LEU A 287 -4.85 11.70 23.21
N ARG A 288 -4.67 11.85 24.52
CA ARG A 288 -5.08 13.04 25.26
C ARG A 288 -3.84 13.74 25.81
N ALA A 289 -3.70 15.02 25.51
CA ALA A 289 -2.58 15.81 25.99
C ALA A 289 -2.70 16.11 27.49
N ASP A 290 -1.55 16.20 28.15
CA ASP A 290 -1.48 16.69 29.52
C ASP A 290 -1.61 18.22 29.56
N GLU A 291 -2.85 18.69 29.41
CA GLU A 291 -3.20 20.11 29.36
C GLU A 291 -2.82 20.87 30.64
N LEU A 292 -2.92 20.20 31.80
CA LEU A 292 -2.55 20.80 33.09
C LEU A 292 -1.07 21.19 33.11
N ASN A 293 -0.24 20.45 32.37
CA ASN A 293 1.18 20.71 32.17
C ASN A 293 1.47 21.50 30.87
N GLY A 294 0.45 22.08 30.23
CA GLY A 294 0.54 22.94 29.05
C GLY A 294 0.96 22.22 27.76
N VAL A 295 0.90 20.89 27.73
CA VAL A 295 1.14 20.09 26.53
C VAL A 295 -0.07 20.19 25.62
N ARG A 296 0.17 20.29 24.30
CA ARG A 296 -0.89 20.29 23.29
C ARG A 296 -0.48 19.48 22.07
N VAL A 297 -1.46 18.88 21.40
CA VAL A 297 -1.32 18.26 20.09
C VAL A 297 -1.48 19.32 19.02
N ASP A 298 -0.49 19.46 18.15
CA ASP A 298 -0.51 20.42 17.04
C ASP A 298 -1.01 19.76 15.74
N ARG A 299 -0.54 18.55 15.40
CA ARG A 299 -0.98 17.78 14.22
C ARG A 299 -0.69 16.28 14.33
N VAL A 300 -1.26 15.49 13.43
CA VAL A 300 -1.01 14.05 13.30
C VAL A 300 -0.74 13.70 11.84
N ASP A 301 0.37 13.03 11.59
CA ASP A 301 0.68 12.45 10.29
C ASP A 301 0.08 11.05 10.24
N SER A 302 -1.12 10.96 9.65
CA SER A 302 -1.93 9.74 9.60
C SER A 302 -1.87 8.99 8.27
N GLY A 303 -1.12 9.51 7.29
CA GLY A 303 -1.11 9.00 5.92
C GLY A 303 -2.48 9.18 5.26
N GLY A 304 -3.10 8.09 4.83
CA GLY A 304 -4.46 8.12 4.28
C GLY A 304 -5.55 7.78 5.30
N HIS A 305 -5.22 7.65 6.59
CA HIS A 305 -6.22 7.36 7.62
C HIS A 305 -6.87 8.65 8.12
N ASP A 306 -8.18 8.60 8.38
CA ASP A 306 -8.90 9.72 8.97
C ASP A 306 -8.35 10.01 10.36
N SER A 307 -7.96 11.27 10.57
CA SER A 307 -7.50 11.77 11.86
C SER A 307 -8.14 13.10 12.19
N SER A 308 -8.21 13.42 13.47
CA SER A 308 -8.68 14.71 13.94
C SER A 308 -7.93 15.15 15.19
N VAL A 309 -7.74 16.45 15.32
CA VAL A 309 -7.20 17.08 16.53
C VAL A 309 -8.31 17.97 17.10
N SER A 310 -8.59 17.82 18.39
CA SER A 310 -9.64 18.61 19.05
C SER A 310 -9.25 20.09 19.11
N CYS A 311 -10.25 20.96 19.22
CA CYS A 311 -10.03 22.39 19.40
C CYS A 311 -9.13 22.64 20.62
N GLY A 312 -8.08 23.44 20.45
CA GLY A 312 -7.10 23.71 21.50
C GLY A 312 -6.01 22.65 21.66
N GLY A 313 -6.01 21.56 20.88
CA GLY A 313 -4.97 20.53 20.92
C GLY A 313 -5.03 19.62 22.15
N THR A 314 -6.21 19.50 22.76
CA THR A 314 -6.43 18.72 23.98
C THR A 314 -6.35 17.21 23.77
N SER A 315 -6.64 16.77 22.55
CA SER A 315 -6.62 15.36 22.16
C SER A 315 -6.51 15.21 20.64
N CYS A 316 -6.17 14.01 20.19
CA CYS A 316 -6.33 13.62 18.80
C CYS A 316 -6.84 12.19 18.68
N GLU A 317 -7.57 11.91 17.61
CA GLU A 317 -8.09 10.58 17.27
C GLU A 317 -7.59 10.16 15.88
N VAL A 318 -7.20 8.89 15.73
CA VAL A 318 -6.91 8.26 14.44
C VAL A 318 -7.82 7.06 14.26
N SER A 319 -8.60 7.06 13.17
CA SER A 319 -9.46 5.96 12.76
C SER A 319 -8.67 4.97 11.89
N VAL A 320 -8.21 3.88 12.50
CA VAL A 320 -7.40 2.85 11.85
C VAL A 320 -8.27 1.88 11.05
N GLY A 321 -9.44 1.51 11.58
CA GLY A 321 -10.39 0.62 10.93
C GLY A 321 -10.01 -0.86 11.05
N VAL A 322 -9.94 -1.54 9.90
CA VAL A 322 -9.67 -2.98 9.82
C VAL A 322 -8.17 -3.25 9.88
N LEU A 323 -7.75 -4.21 10.70
CA LEU A 323 -6.38 -4.70 10.78
C LEU A 323 -6.29 -6.19 10.45
N TYR A 324 -5.32 -6.56 9.62
CA TYR A 324 -5.00 -7.95 9.28
C TYR A 324 -4.01 -8.55 10.27
N ALA A 325 -3.97 -9.88 10.38
CA ALA A 325 -3.13 -10.57 11.34
C ALA A 325 -1.64 -10.22 11.16
N GLY A 326 -1.02 -9.72 12.23
CA GLY A 326 0.37 -9.25 12.24
C GLY A 326 0.63 -7.96 11.46
N GLU A 327 -0.41 -7.26 11.00
CA GLU A 327 -0.30 -5.94 10.37
C GLU A 327 0.01 -4.88 11.43
N ALA A 328 0.85 -3.91 11.08
CA ALA A 328 1.16 -2.77 11.93
C ALA A 328 0.96 -1.45 11.19
N LYS A 329 0.41 -0.46 11.90
CA LYS A 329 0.19 0.91 11.44
C LYS A 329 0.96 1.87 12.31
N HIS A 330 1.54 2.87 11.69
CA HIS A 330 2.39 3.85 12.33
C HIS A 330 1.85 5.25 12.07
N PHE A 331 1.87 6.11 13.08
CA PHE A 331 1.43 7.49 12.99
C PHE A 331 2.43 8.38 13.74
N VAL A 332 2.64 9.61 13.28
CA VAL A 332 3.50 10.56 14.00
C VAL A 332 2.64 11.69 14.55
N VAL A 333 2.70 11.87 15.87
CA VAL A 333 1.94 12.91 16.58
C VAL A 333 2.89 14.01 16.96
N HIS A 334 2.56 15.23 16.54
CA HIS A 334 3.35 16.43 16.76
C HIS A 334 2.80 17.20 17.94
N LEU A 335 3.63 17.39 18.96
CA LEU A 335 3.25 18.06 20.20
C LEU A 335 4.00 19.37 20.36
N HIS A 336 3.33 20.34 20.97
CA HIS A 336 4.01 21.43 21.64
C HIS A 336 4.13 21.10 23.13
N VAL A 337 5.37 20.99 23.59
CA VAL A 337 5.75 20.65 24.96
C VAL A 337 6.41 21.88 25.60
N PRO A 338 5.81 22.50 26.65
CA PRO A 338 6.33 23.73 27.24
C PRO A 338 7.59 23.49 28.09
N ALA A 339 8.31 24.56 28.45
CA ALA A 339 9.38 24.48 29.45
C ALA A 339 8.76 24.31 30.85
N ILE A 340 9.45 23.57 31.73
CA ILE A 340 9.05 23.44 33.14
C ILE A 340 10.03 24.25 33.99
N THR A 341 9.51 25.23 34.72
CA THR A 341 10.29 25.92 35.76
C THR A 341 10.33 25.04 37.00
N ALA A 342 11.49 24.95 37.66
CA ALA A 342 11.76 24.08 38.81
C ALA A 342 10.91 24.38 40.08
N THR A 343 9.89 25.23 39.99
CA THR A 343 9.03 25.66 41.10
C THR A 343 7.65 25.01 41.14
N ALA A 344 7.32 24.09 40.21
CA ALA A 344 5.99 23.47 40.15
C ALA A 344 5.87 22.08 40.81
N SER A 345 6.90 21.59 41.52
CA SER A 345 6.82 20.36 42.33
C SER A 345 7.10 20.66 43.82
N ALA A 346 6.20 21.42 44.43
CA ALA A 346 6.07 21.48 45.88
C ALA A 346 4.60 21.29 46.30
N SER A 347 3.98 20.21 45.84
CA SER A 347 2.85 19.62 46.56
C SER A 347 3.42 18.62 47.56
N THR A 348 3.90 19.14 48.69
CA THR A 348 4.28 18.36 49.86
C THR A 348 2.98 17.86 50.53
N GLU A 349 2.42 16.74 50.10
CA GLU A 349 1.58 15.94 50.98
C GLU A 349 2.50 15.04 51.82
N GLY A 350 2.85 15.56 52.99
CA GLY A 350 3.74 14.91 53.94
C GLY A 350 3.90 15.82 55.14
N GLY A 351 2.82 15.97 55.92
CA GLY A 351 2.85 16.70 57.17
C GLY A 351 3.85 16.07 58.13
N TYR A 352 4.85 16.85 58.54
CA TYR A 352 5.67 16.53 59.70
C TYR A 352 5.63 17.73 60.65
N TYR A 353 5.14 17.45 61.85
CA TYR A 353 5.23 18.34 63.01
C TYR A 353 6.70 18.66 63.30
N CYS A 354 7.02 19.94 63.46
CA CYS A 354 8.27 20.37 64.08
C CYS A 354 8.00 20.56 65.56
N ASP A 355 8.40 19.60 66.40
CA ASP A 355 8.60 19.83 67.82
C ASP A 355 10.07 20.22 68.05
N GLY A 356 10.26 21.20 68.94
CA GLY A 356 11.51 21.93 69.08
C GLY A 356 12.70 21.12 69.59
N LEU A 357 13.88 21.69 69.31
CA LEU A 357 15.22 21.38 69.84
C LEU A 357 15.98 20.22 69.16
N GLY A 358 17.09 20.59 68.50
CA GLY A 358 18.27 19.72 68.39
C GLY A 358 18.77 19.45 66.98
N VAL A 359 19.82 20.18 66.58
CA VAL A 359 20.89 19.77 65.66
C VAL A 359 20.46 19.31 64.26
N CYS A 360 20.52 20.24 63.30
CA CYS A 360 20.42 19.94 61.88
C CYS A 360 21.68 19.19 61.41
N ASP A 361 21.63 17.86 61.40
CA ASP A 361 22.67 17.04 60.79
C ASP A 361 22.53 17.08 59.26
N HIS A 362 23.60 17.55 58.60
CA HIS A 362 23.59 18.00 57.22
C HIS A 362 23.88 16.83 56.26
N TYR A 363 23.02 15.80 56.25
CA TYR A 363 23.09 14.72 55.26
C TYR A 363 22.13 15.00 54.09
N ARG A 364 22.57 15.84 53.14
CA ARG A 364 21.97 15.93 51.81
C ARG A 364 22.19 14.61 51.06
N HIS A 365 21.23 13.69 51.18
CA HIS A 365 21.03 12.68 50.16
C HIS A 365 20.46 13.36 48.91
N HIS A 366 21.34 13.79 48.01
CA HIS A 366 21.01 14.12 46.62
C HIS A 366 20.52 12.86 45.89
N ARG A 367 19.27 12.43 46.16
CA ARG A 367 18.54 11.61 45.19
C ARG A 367 18.10 12.55 44.09
N HIS A 368 18.84 12.56 42.98
CA HIS A 368 18.38 13.11 41.71
C HIS A 368 17.13 12.33 41.28
N HIS A 369 15.96 12.72 41.80
CA HIS A 369 14.69 12.23 41.30
C HIS A 369 14.57 12.74 39.87
N ARG A 370 14.82 11.85 38.90
CA ARG A 370 14.52 12.08 37.50
C ARG A 370 13.02 12.34 37.39
N HIS A 371 12.63 13.61 37.27
CA HIS A 371 11.23 13.98 37.13
C HIS A 371 10.80 13.66 35.69
N GLY A 372 9.98 12.61 35.54
CA GLY A 372 9.30 12.33 34.29
C GLY A 372 8.09 13.26 34.16
N GLN A 373 8.03 14.02 33.06
CA GLN A 373 6.82 14.73 32.68
C GLN A 373 5.93 13.81 31.86
N HIS A 374 4.66 13.72 32.23
CA HIS A 374 3.64 13.08 31.41
C HIS A 374 3.26 14.00 30.23
N LEU A 375 3.18 13.44 29.03
CA LEU A 375 2.85 14.18 27.81
C LEU A 375 1.48 13.79 27.26
N LEU A 376 1.22 12.48 27.13
CA LEU A 376 -0.01 11.96 26.52
C LEU A 376 -0.54 10.77 27.31
N ALA A 377 -1.83 10.78 27.63
CA ALA A 377 -2.56 9.55 27.93
C ALA A 377 -2.95 8.86 26.61
N VAL A 378 -2.83 7.54 26.55
CA VAL A 378 -3.01 6.75 25.32
C VAL A 378 -4.14 5.77 25.52
N GLY A 379 -5.25 5.98 24.82
CA GLY A 379 -6.38 5.06 24.77
C GLY A 379 -6.56 4.48 23.37
N TYR A 380 -7.10 3.27 23.28
CA TYR A 380 -7.52 2.69 22.01
C TYR A 380 -8.71 1.77 22.18
N SER A 381 -9.44 1.56 21.08
CA SER A 381 -10.56 0.63 21.05
C SER A 381 -10.61 -0.14 19.74
N TYR A 382 -11.09 -1.38 19.79
CA TYR A 382 -11.32 -2.21 18.61
C TYR A 382 -12.38 -3.26 18.91
N ARG A 383 -12.87 -3.97 17.88
CA ARG A 383 -13.69 -5.17 18.02
C ARG A 383 -12.95 -6.35 17.41
N SER A 384 -13.03 -7.52 18.05
CA SER A 384 -12.51 -8.78 17.50
C SER A 384 -13.39 -9.36 16.39
N HIS A 385 -14.63 -8.88 16.28
CA HIS A 385 -15.62 -9.29 15.28
C HIS A 385 -16.66 -8.15 15.11
N PRO A 386 -17.27 -7.93 13.93
CA PRO A 386 -18.22 -6.82 13.72
C PRO A 386 -19.32 -6.71 14.79
N SER A 387 -19.92 -7.83 15.17
CA SER A 387 -20.98 -7.88 16.20
C SER A 387 -20.47 -8.09 17.63
N ALA A 388 -19.16 -8.22 17.84
CA ALA A 388 -18.61 -8.28 19.19
C ALA A 388 -18.64 -6.91 19.86
N ARG A 389 -18.67 -6.89 21.19
CA ARG A 389 -18.54 -5.66 21.97
C ARG A 389 -17.17 -5.01 21.72
N ALA A 390 -17.12 -3.69 21.64
CA ALA A 390 -15.87 -2.96 21.57
C ALA A 390 -15.05 -3.18 22.84
N ILE A 391 -13.79 -3.57 22.65
CA ILE A 391 -12.75 -3.64 23.66
C ILE A 391 -12.13 -2.25 23.71
N THR A 392 -12.04 -1.66 24.89
CA THR A 392 -11.39 -0.36 25.12
C THR A 392 -10.27 -0.57 26.13
N VAL A 393 -9.09 -0.05 25.81
CA VAL A 393 -7.88 -0.23 26.59
C VAL A 393 -7.19 1.11 26.77
N GLU A 394 -6.82 1.42 28.01
CA GLU A 394 -5.89 2.48 28.33
C GLU A 394 -4.48 1.88 28.31
N ALA A 395 -3.65 2.32 27.37
CA ALA A 395 -2.27 1.91 27.22
C ALA A 395 -1.36 2.71 28.17
N HIS A 396 -0.06 2.39 28.12
CA HIS A 396 0.93 3.19 28.84
C HIS A 396 1.01 4.59 28.22
N GLY A 397 0.91 5.61 29.07
CA GLY A 397 1.07 7.01 28.66
C GLY A 397 2.48 7.32 28.16
N VAL A 398 2.63 8.44 27.47
CA VAL A 398 3.90 8.94 26.96
C VAL A 398 4.53 9.83 28.02
N PHE A 399 5.75 9.50 28.43
CA PHE A 399 6.53 10.28 29.40
C PHE A 399 7.88 10.67 28.82
N VAL A 400 8.38 11.82 29.24
CA VAL A 400 9.70 12.32 28.89
C VAL A 400 10.43 12.77 30.15
N GLN A 401 11.71 12.40 30.26
CA GLN A 401 12.54 12.82 31.39
C GLN A 401 12.87 14.31 31.30
N ARG A 402 12.91 14.98 32.45
CA ARG A 402 13.27 16.40 32.56
C ARG A 402 14.60 16.57 33.28
N SER A 403 15.69 16.72 32.53
CA SER A 403 17.02 17.00 33.09
C SER A 403 17.11 18.40 33.68
N PRO A 404 17.79 18.57 34.82
CA PRO A 404 18.29 19.88 35.22
C PRO A 404 19.16 20.45 34.08
N ALA A 405 19.08 21.76 33.84
CA ALA A 405 20.06 22.42 32.99
C ALA A 405 21.45 22.22 33.62
N VAL A 406 22.43 21.72 32.84
CA VAL A 406 23.82 21.64 33.31
C VAL A 406 24.32 23.07 33.49
N LEU A 407 24.32 23.53 34.73
CA LEU A 407 25.03 24.73 35.17
C LEU A 407 26.35 24.25 35.77
N ASP A 408 27.44 24.34 35.00
CA ASP A 408 28.77 24.07 35.55
C ASP A 408 29.21 25.23 36.44
N LEU A 409 29.59 24.89 37.67
CA LEU A 409 30.20 25.82 38.64
C LEU A 409 31.69 26.09 38.35
N ASP A 410 32.27 25.46 37.32
CA ASP A 410 33.73 25.42 37.08
C ASP A 410 34.17 25.82 35.65
N GLY A 411 33.46 26.75 34.99
CA GLY A 411 33.98 27.49 33.82
C GLY A 411 34.40 26.69 32.57
N GLY A 412 34.31 25.37 32.57
CA GLY A 412 34.57 24.47 31.45
C GLY A 412 33.29 24.26 30.63
N ARG A 413 33.34 24.51 29.32
CA ARG A 413 32.20 24.25 28.43
C ARG A 413 32.11 22.75 28.16
N HIS A 414 31.37 21.99 28.95
CA HIS A 414 30.79 20.73 28.47
C HIS A 414 29.44 21.04 27.84
N ALA A 415 29.35 20.89 26.52
CA ALA A 415 28.09 21.05 25.80
C ALA A 415 27.06 20.08 26.41
N PRO A 416 25.80 20.52 26.65
CA PRO A 416 24.77 19.62 27.13
C PRO A 416 24.71 18.41 26.19
N VAL A 417 24.73 17.20 26.74
CA VAL A 417 24.58 15.97 25.96
C VAL A 417 23.17 16.00 25.36
N ILE A 418 23.06 16.44 24.11
CA ILE A 418 21.81 16.43 23.36
C ILE A 418 21.47 14.94 23.15
N PRO A 419 20.34 14.44 23.68
CA PRO A 419 19.95 13.06 23.46
C PRO A 419 19.87 12.81 21.95
N SER A 420 20.45 11.71 21.46
CA SER A 420 20.29 11.38 20.05
C SER A 420 18.82 11.06 19.76
N PRO A 421 18.26 11.55 18.63
CA PRO A 421 16.89 11.26 18.27
C PRO A 421 16.69 9.76 18.02
N SER A 422 15.49 9.27 18.29
CA SER A 422 15.10 7.87 18.04
C SER A 422 15.12 7.57 16.54
N PRO A 423 15.96 6.63 16.05
CA PRO A 423 16.07 6.33 14.62
C PRO A 423 14.74 5.88 14.00
N VAL A 424 13.93 5.11 14.75
CA VAL A 424 12.63 4.61 14.27
C VAL A 424 11.62 5.76 14.11
N VAL A 425 11.68 6.78 14.97
CA VAL A 425 10.82 7.97 14.85
C VAL A 425 11.24 8.79 13.64
N LEU A 426 12.54 9.03 13.48
CA LEU A 426 13.08 9.73 12.31
C LEU A 426 12.72 9.03 11.00
N GLN A 427 12.75 7.70 10.99
CA GLN A 427 12.38 6.91 9.83
C GLN A 427 10.96 7.21 9.35
N HIS A 428 10.02 7.30 10.28
CA HIS A 428 8.62 7.52 9.95
C HIS A 428 8.35 8.99 9.59
N ILE A 429 9.01 9.95 10.25
CA ILE A 429 8.96 11.37 9.85
C ILE A 429 9.36 11.52 8.39
N VAL A 430 10.54 11.00 8.03
CA VAL A 430 11.07 11.08 6.66
C VAL A 430 10.12 10.43 5.65
N ARG A 431 9.55 9.28 6.00
CA ARG A 431 8.61 8.57 5.12
C ARG A 431 7.31 9.35 4.90
N PHE A 432 6.76 9.95 5.95
CA PHE A 432 5.54 10.77 5.84
C PHE A 432 5.79 12.04 5.03
N GLU A 433 6.93 12.71 5.25
CA GLU A 433 7.31 13.88 4.46
C GLU A 433 7.46 13.55 2.97
N LEU A 434 8.13 12.44 2.63
CA LEU A 434 8.21 11.97 1.24
C LEU A 434 6.81 11.64 0.68
N LEU A 435 5.98 10.96 1.46
CA LEU A 435 4.61 10.63 1.05
C LEU A 435 3.79 11.89 0.75
N GLU A 436 3.88 12.92 1.59
CA GLU A 436 3.22 14.20 1.35
C GLU A 436 3.73 14.89 0.08
N VAL A 437 5.04 14.91 -0.14
CA VAL A 437 5.63 15.47 -1.36
C VAL A 437 5.08 14.75 -2.59
N VAL A 438 5.09 13.42 -2.62
CA VAL A 438 4.64 12.64 -3.79
C VAL A 438 3.13 12.77 -3.98
N ALA A 439 2.34 12.63 -2.92
CA ALA A 439 0.88 12.65 -3.00
C ALA A 439 0.34 14.06 -3.34
N ASN A 440 0.87 15.11 -2.72
CA ASN A 440 0.37 16.48 -2.93
C ASN A 440 0.95 17.12 -4.18
N SER A 441 2.21 16.85 -4.54
CA SER A 441 2.86 17.53 -5.68
C SER A 441 2.63 16.81 -7.00
N LEU A 442 2.54 15.48 -7.01
CA LEU A 442 2.50 14.70 -8.25
C LEU A 442 1.10 14.16 -8.53
N VAL A 443 0.51 13.45 -7.56
CA VAL A 443 -0.79 12.79 -7.77
C VAL A 443 -1.93 13.79 -7.93
N ARG A 444 -1.91 14.91 -7.19
CA ARG A 444 -2.88 16.00 -7.40
C ARG A 444 -2.58 16.86 -8.64
N GLY A 445 -1.37 16.77 -9.19
CA GLY A 445 -0.88 17.59 -10.30
C GLY A 445 -1.28 17.10 -11.70
N GLU A 446 -2.26 16.19 -11.83
CA GLU A 446 -2.75 15.60 -13.08
C GLU A 446 -1.63 15.08 -14.02
N LEU A 447 -1.23 13.81 -13.87
CA LEU A 447 -0.18 13.15 -14.68
C LEU A 447 -0.70 12.65 -16.04
N ILE A 448 -1.36 13.52 -16.79
CA ILE A 448 -2.13 13.16 -18.00
C ILE A 448 -1.21 12.89 -19.19
N SER A 449 -0.30 13.83 -19.51
CA SER A 449 0.61 13.70 -20.65
C SER A 449 1.98 13.12 -20.26
N ASN A 450 2.73 12.62 -21.25
CA ASN A 450 4.12 12.20 -21.02
C ASN A 450 5.01 13.37 -20.58
N ASP A 451 4.74 14.59 -21.05
CA ASP A 451 5.48 15.78 -20.66
C ASP A 451 5.21 16.16 -19.19
N ASP A 452 3.96 16.01 -18.72
CA ASP A 452 3.61 16.18 -17.30
C ASP A 452 4.38 15.17 -16.44
N ARG A 453 4.43 13.91 -16.89
CA ARG A 453 5.16 12.84 -16.19
C ARG A 453 6.66 13.09 -16.14
N ALA A 454 7.27 13.55 -17.24
CA ALA A 454 8.68 13.91 -17.27
C ALA A 454 8.99 15.08 -16.31
N ARG A 455 8.18 16.16 -16.34
CA ARG A 455 8.31 17.28 -15.39
C ARG A 455 8.15 16.83 -13.94
N ALA A 456 7.16 15.97 -13.68
CA ALA A 456 6.94 15.39 -12.36
C ALA A 456 8.14 14.58 -11.87
N ALA A 457 8.81 13.84 -12.76
CA ALA A 457 10.03 13.11 -12.45
C ALA A 457 11.17 14.05 -12.02
N ASP A 458 11.36 15.15 -12.75
CA ASP A 458 12.39 16.13 -12.44
C ASP A 458 12.09 16.88 -11.13
N VAL A 459 10.83 17.26 -10.90
CA VAL A 459 10.39 17.86 -9.63
C VAL A 459 10.62 16.91 -8.45
N LEU A 460 10.27 15.63 -8.60
CA LEU A 460 10.49 14.63 -7.57
C LEU A 460 11.98 14.46 -7.26
N GLN A 461 12.83 14.40 -8.29
CA GLN A 461 14.27 14.27 -8.11
C GLN A 461 14.86 15.49 -7.38
N VAL A 462 14.50 16.70 -7.78
CA VAL A 462 14.94 17.94 -7.10
C VAL A 462 14.47 17.96 -5.65
N LYS A 463 13.19 17.65 -5.40
CA LYS A 463 12.63 17.61 -4.04
C LYS A 463 13.34 16.58 -3.17
N TRP A 464 13.69 15.42 -3.73
CA TRP A 464 14.43 14.39 -3.02
C TRP A 464 15.87 14.82 -2.70
N GLU A 465 16.54 15.54 -3.59
CA GLU A 465 17.89 16.09 -3.35
C GLU A 465 17.87 17.19 -2.28
N GLU A 466 16.92 18.12 -2.35
CA GLU A 466 16.67 19.14 -1.31
C GLU A 466 16.42 18.47 0.04
N PHE A 467 15.55 17.46 0.05
CA PHE A 467 15.22 16.67 1.23
C PHE A 467 16.48 16.01 1.82
N ARG A 468 17.24 15.27 1.01
CA ARG A 468 18.50 14.65 1.45
C ARG A 468 19.46 15.67 2.02
N ALA A 469 19.61 16.84 1.39
CA ALA A 469 20.47 17.91 1.86
C ALA A 469 20.08 18.42 3.26
N CYS A 470 18.78 18.57 3.53
CA CYS A 470 18.28 18.98 4.85
C CYS A 470 18.53 17.95 5.96
N HIS A 471 18.66 16.66 5.61
CA HIS A 471 18.82 15.56 6.57
C HIS A 471 20.23 14.95 6.63
N GLN A 472 21.24 15.54 5.97
CA GLN A 472 22.63 15.01 5.94
C GLN A 472 23.29 14.88 7.32
N PHE A 473 22.82 15.63 8.32
CA PHE A 473 23.41 15.66 9.66
C PHE A 473 22.84 14.61 10.62
N TRP A 474 21.86 13.81 10.18
CA TRP A 474 21.26 12.77 11.00
C TRP A 474 22.13 11.50 10.90
N GLY A 475 22.54 10.93 12.03
CA GLY A 475 23.62 9.92 12.12
C GLY A 475 23.39 8.59 11.36
N GLY A 476 24.38 7.70 11.41
CA GLY A 476 24.56 6.57 10.48
C GLY A 476 23.40 5.57 10.33
N GLY A 477 22.50 5.42 11.31
CA GLY A 477 21.31 4.58 11.17
C GLY A 477 20.27 5.10 10.18
N LEU A 478 20.26 6.41 9.90
CA LEU A 478 19.37 7.00 8.90
C LEU A 478 19.89 6.76 7.48
N LEU A 479 21.20 6.60 7.28
CA LEU A 479 21.79 6.41 5.95
C LEU A 479 21.26 5.18 5.23
N ASP A 480 21.08 4.06 5.96
CA ASP A 480 20.54 2.83 5.38
C ASP A 480 19.08 3.00 4.95
N LEU A 481 18.26 3.64 5.79
CA LEU A 481 16.89 4.01 5.42
C LEU A 481 16.86 4.91 4.18
N MET A 482 17.67 5.97 4.16
CA MET A 482 17.72 6.90 3.04
C MET A 482 18.11 6.17 1.75
N SER A 483 18.99 5.16 1.83
CA SER A 483 19.34 4.31 0.68
C SER A 483 18.17 3.46 0.19
N GLY A 484 17.32 2.97 1.10
CA GLY A 484 16.10 2.22 0.78
C GLY A 484 15.07 3.11 0.08
N LEU A 485 14.80 4.29 0.66
CA LEU A 485 13.88 5.28 0.08
C LEU A 485 14.41 5.86 -1.23
N GLU A 486 15.72 6.04 -1.38
CA GLU A 486 16.33 6.49 -2.63
C GLU A 486 16.04 5.51 -3.78
N LYS A 487 16.12 4.20 -3.53
CA LYS A 487 15.70 3.19 -4.52
C LYS A 487 14.22 3.30 -4.89
N GLU A 488 13.36 3.60 -3.92
CA GLU A 488 11.93 3.81 -4.19
C GLU A 488 11.69 5.06 -5.05
N VAL A 489 12.37 6.16 -4.72
CA VAL A 489 12.32 7.42 -5.48
C VAL A 489 12.87 7.24 -6.89
N ASP A 490 14.02 6.59 -7.04
CA ASP A 490 14.61 6.29 -8.36
C ASP A 490 13.68 5.41 -9.20
N GLY A 491 13.01 4.43 -8.57
CA GLY A 491 11.98 3.62 -9.20
C GLY A 491 10.79 4.45 -9.70
N MET A 492 10.30 5.39 -8.88
CA MET A 492 9.24 6.32 -9.28
C MET A 492 9.67 7.24 -10.42
N VAL A 493 10.85 7.86 -10.33
CA VAL A 493 11.42 8.74 -11.36
C VAL A 493 11.61 7.98 -12.66
N GLY A 494 12.18 6.78 -12.61
CA GLY A 494 12.36 5.90 -13.77
C GLY A 494 11.03 5.54 -14.43
N SER A 495 10.02 5.18 -13.64
CA SER A 495 8.68 4.87 -14.13
C SER A 495 8.01 6.09 -14.80
N LEU A 496 8.12 7.27 -14.19
CA LEU A 496 7.58 8.52 -14.75
C LEU A 496 8.26 8.89 -16.08
N ARG A 497 9.59 8.74 -16.17
CA ARG A 497 10.35 8.97 -17.42
C ARG A 497 10.01 7.96 -18.51
N ALA A 498 9.64 6.73 -18.13
CA ALA A 498 9.09 5.73 -19.04
C ALA A 498 7.63 5.98 -19.43
N GLY A 499 7.01 7.07 -18.93
CA GLY A 499 5.62 7.41 -19.20
C GLY A 499 4.60 6.57 -18.42
N VAL A 500 5.02 5.82 -17.40
CA VAL A 500 4.13 4.95 -16.60
C VAL A 500 3.86 5.60 -15.25
N ALA A 501 2.73 6.29 -15.12
CA ALA A 501 2.36 6.95 -13.86
C ALA A 501 1.90 5.94 -12.79
N ALA A 502 1.32 4.81 -13.20
CA ALA A 502 0.68 3.82 -12.34
C ALA A 502 1.54 3.33 -11.15
N TYR A 503 2.86 3.28 -11.32
CA TYR A 503 3.81 2.95 -10.26
C TYR A 503 3.71 3.94 -9.08
N VAL A 504 3.72 5.25 -9.37
CA VAL A 504 3.64 6.31 -8.35
C VAL A 504 2.30 6.25 -7.61
N TYR A 505 1.19 6.06 -8.33
CA TYR A 505 -0.14 5.92 -7.72
C TYR A 505 -0.22 4.68 -6.80
N ALA A 506 0.34 3.54 -7.22
CA ALA A 506 0.36 2.33 -6.39
C ALA A 506 1.24 2.49 -5.15
N TRP A 507 2.40 3.14 -5.29
CA TRP A 507 3.28 3.49 -4.17
C TRP A 507 2.58 4.39 -3.15
N VAL A 508 1.88 5.44 -3.62
CA VAL A 508 1.10 6.34 -2.75
C VAL A 508 0.00 5.56 -2.03
N SER A 509 -0.72 4.67 -2.73
CA SER A 509 -1.75 3.85 -2.11
C SER A 509 -1.18 2.95 -1.00
N SER A 510 -0.07 2.27 -1.29
CA SER A 510 0.63 1.40 -0.33
C SER A 510 1.02 2.16 0.93
N HIS A 511 1.66 3.32 0.79
CA HIS A 511 2.21 4.04 1.94
C HIS A 511 1.14 4.84 2.70
N GLN A 512 0.10 5.35 2.04
CA GLN A 512 -1.03 5.99 2.71
C GLN A 512 -1.80 5.00 3.59
N MET A 513 -2.08 3.81 3.06
CA MET A 513 -2.81 2.77 3.76
C MET A 513 -1.88 1.89 4.61
N GLN A 514 -0.56 2.03 4.48
CA GLN A 514 0.47 1.16 5.07
C GLN A 514 0.16 -0.32 4.82
N ARG A 515 -0.12 -0.66 3.56
CA ARG A 515 -0.51 -2.00 3.10
C ARG A 515 0.29 -2.37 1.87
N ALA A 516 0.64 -3.65 1.77
CA ALA A 516 1.31 -4.15 0.58
C ALA A 516 0.39 -4.07 -0.63
N THR A 517 0.85 -3.39 -1.69
CA THR A 517 0.23 -3.38 -3.02
C THR A 517 1.25 -3.84 -4.04
N SER A 518 0.80 -4.39 -5.16
CA SER A 518 1.71 -4.64 -6.28
C SER A 518 2.07 -3.33 -6.95
N ILE A 519 3.36 -3.13 -7.23
CA ILE A 519 3.89 -1.91 -7.86
C ILE A 519 4.61 -2.32 -9.16
N GLY A 520 3.82 -2.67 -10.17
CA GLY A 520 4.27 -3.27 -11.43
C GLY A 520 4.38 -4.81 -11.36
N SER A 521 4.84 -5.34 -10.23
CA SER A 521 4.81 -6.78 -9.93
C SER A 521 4.55 -6.99 -8.42
N PRO A 522 3.95 -8.13 -8.01
CA PRO A 522 3.90 -8.54 -6.61
C PRO A 522 5.28 -8.63 -5.94
N ASP A 523 6.37 -8.85 -6.67
CA ASP A 523 7.73 -8.92 -6.10
C ASP A 523 8.26 -7.56 -5.67
N LYS A 524 7.70 -6.49 -6.24
CA LYS A 524 7.99 -5.10 -5.88
C LYS A 524 7.06 -4.56 -4.80
N ALA A 525 6.21 -5.41 -4.21
CA ALA A 525 5.39 -5.01 -3.07
C ALA A 525 6.29 -4.62 -1.89
N ALA A 526 5.93 -3.54 -1.18
CA ALA A 526 6.70 -3.05 -0.04
C ALA A 526 6.82 -4.14 1.03
N VAL A 527 8.05 -4.66 1.19
CA VAL A 527 8.35 -5.84 2.03
C VAL A 527 7.95 -5.63 3.48
N GLU A 528 8.01 -4.39 3.95
CA GLU A 528 7.64 -4.00 5.31
C GLU A 528 6.14 -4.14 5.61
N PHE A 529 5.28 -4.07 4.59
CA PHE A 529 3.82 -4.20 4.74
C PHE A 529 3.31 -5.62 4.44
N LEU A 530 4.18 -6.54 4.01
CA LEU A 530 3.81 -7.93 3.76
C LEU A 530 3.69 -8.70 5.07
N THR A 531 2.48 -9.13 5.41
CA THR A 531 2.25 -10.06 6.53
C THR A 531 2.67 -11.49 6.16
N PRO A 532 2.89 -12.39 7.14
CA PRO A 532 3.22 -13.79 6.87
C PRO A 532 2.19 -14.48 5.96
N ALA A 533 0.89 -14.21 6.15
CA ALA A 533 -0.16 -14.78 5.31
C ALA A 533 -0.07 -14.32 3.85
N MET A 534 0.22 -13.03 3.61
CA MET A 534 0.41 -12.50 2.26
C MET A 534 1.57 -13.19 1.54
N ARG A 535 2.69 -13.43 2.23
CA ARG A 535 3.85 -14.13 1.66
C ARG A 535 3.53 -15.58 1.29
N LEU A 536 2.82 -16.29 2.18
CA LEU A 536 2.40 -17.67 1.94
C LEU A 536 1.46 -17.77 0.74
N LEU A 537 0.41 -16.94 0.67
CA LEU A 537 -0.50 -16.95 -0.47
C LEU A 537 0.21 -16.57 -1.78
N LEU A 538 1.15 -15.62 -1.74
CA LEU A 538 1.95 -15.25 -2.90
C LEU A 538 2.80 -16.43 -3.40
N GLU A 539 3.43 -17.20 -2.50
CA GLU A 539 4.16 -18.42 -2.87
C GLU A 539 3.25 -19.49 -3.48
N GLU A 540 2.01 -19.64 -2.98
CA GLU A 540 1.04 -20.56 -3.56
C GLU A 540 0.58 -20.11 -4.96
N ALA A 541 0.35 -18.81 -5.16
CA ALA A 541 0.01 -18.26 -6.47
C ALA A 541 1.14 -18.50 -7.48
N ARG A 542 2.40 -18.43 -7.06
CA ARG A 542 3.56 -18.75 -7.91
C ARG A 542 3.63 -20.22 -8.34
N LYS A 543 2.99 -21.13 -7.59
CA LYS A 543 2.91 -22.56 -7.93
C LYS A 543 1.79 -22.87 -8.92
N LEU A 544 0.88 -21.92 -9.20
CA LEU A 544 -0.04 -22.06 -10.33
C LEU A 544 0.79 -22.32 -11.59
N PRO A 545 0.28 -23.13 -12.54
CA PRO A 545 1.00 -23.37 -13.79
C PRO A 545 1.42 -22.03 -14.38
N ARG A 546 2.72 -21.74 -14.34
CA ARG A 546 3.27 -20.54 -14.96
C ARG A 546 3.04 -20.70 -16.45
N TRP A 547 1.99 -20.08 -16.97
CA TRP A 547 1.78 -20.01 -18.41
C TRP A 547 2.70 -18.94 -18.98
N GLN A 548 4.01 -19.25 -18.92
CA GLN A 548 5.11 -18.91 -19.82
C GLN A 548 6.45 -18.85 -19.05
N GLN A 549 7.31 -19.83 -19.29
CA GLN A 549 8.78 -19.70 -19.38
C GLN A 549 9.36 -21.04 -19.85
N ALA A 550 9.21 -21.33 -21.15
CA ALA A 550 10.07 -22.26 -21.88
C ALA A 550 10.71 -21.49 -23.04
N ALA A 551 11.51 -20.49 -22.70
CA ALA A 551 12.45 -19.88 -23.62
C ALA A 551 13.61 -19.33 -22.80
N THR A 552 14.64 -20.18 -22.68
CA THR A 552 16.08 -19.93 -22.40
C THR A 552 16.63 -20.72 -21.21
N THR A 553 17.06 -21.95 -21.49
CA THR A 553 18.43 -22.45 -21.23
C THR A 553 18.52 -23.90 -21.70
N THR A 554 18.85 -24.09 -22.96
CA THR A 554 19.70 -25.23 -23.34
C THR A 554 20.88 -24.62 -24.05
N ALA A 555 21.94 -24.36 -23.27
CA ALA A 555 23.28 -24.27 -23.81
C ALA A 555 23.54 -25.60 -24.55
N ALA A 556 23.71 -25.53 -25.87
CA ALA A 556 24.15 -26.67 -26.65
C ALA A 556 25.59 -27.02 -26.19
N PRO A 557 25.87 -28.24 -25.73
CA PRO A 557 27.24 -28.69 -25.65
C PRO A 557 27.74 -28.97 -27.07
N THR A 558 28.91 -28.42 -27.32
CA THR A 558 29.79 -28.61 -28.47
C THR A 558 30.05 -30.08 -28.82
N ASN A 559 30.19 -30.32 -30.13
CA ASN A 559 31.03 -31.33 -30.80
C ASN A 559 31.53 -32.52 -29.97
N VAL A 560 31.06 -33.72 -30.35
CA VAL A 560 31.87 -34.95 -30.29
C VAL A 560 31.76 -35.66 -31.63
N GLN A 561 32.91 -35.77 -32.31
CA GLN A 561 33.14 -36.62 -33.47
C GLN A 561 33.04 -38.09 -33.07
N TYR A 562 32.39 -38.91 -33.90
CA TYR A 562 32.81 -40.30 -34.08
C TYR A 562 32.72 -40.67 -35.57
N ALA A 563 33.87 -41.08 -36.11
CA ALA A 563 34.01 -41.74 -37.39
C ALA A 563 33.60 -43.21 -37.26
N GLY A 564 32.99 -43.76 -38.31
CA GLY A 564 32.73 -45.20 -38.45
C GLY A 564 32.15 -45.52 -39.82
N CYS A 565 32.89 -46.32 -40.59
CA CYS A 565 32.82 -46.45 -42.03
C CYS A 565 31.89 -47.58 -42.56
N VAL A 566 31.66 -47.49 -43.88
CA VAL A 566 31.43 -48.55 -44.90
C VAL A 566 30.00 -49.08 -45.13
N GLY A 567 29.52 -48.89 -46.37
CA GLY A 567 28.98 -50.01 -47.15
C GLY A 567 27.75 -49.78 -48.03
N GLY A 568 27.95 -49.38 -49.28
CA GLY A 568 27.36 -50.07 -50.44
C GLY A 568 26.00 -49.64 -51.01
N GLY A 569 26.03 -49.11 -52.24
CA GLY A 569 25.28 -49.71 -53.36
C GLY A 569 24.02 -49.00 -53.91
N GLY A 570 24.19 -48.27 -55.03
CA GLY A 570 23.50 -48.62 -56.29
C GLY A 570 22.20 -47.91 -56.72
N GLY A 571 22.32 -47.03 -57.73
CA GLY A 571 21.36 -46.81 -58.86
C GLY A 571 19.99 -46.18 -58.56
N GLY A 572 19.36 -45.31 -59.36
CA GLY A 572 19.61 -44.77 -60.70
C GLY A 572 18.29 -44.17 -61.26
N ARG A 573 18.42 -43.08 -62.04
CA ARG A 573 17.53 -42.60 -63.14
C ARG A 573 16.17 -41.89 -62.87
N ARG A 574 16.16 -40.60 -63.25
CA ARG A 574 15.35 -39.86 -64.27
C ARG A 574 13.83 -40.14 -64.45
N GLY A 575 13.07 -39.02 -64.56
CA GLY A 575 11.84 -38.88 -65.37
C GLY A 575 10.83 -37.90 -64.75
N ALA A 576 10.78 -36.62 -65.15
CA ALA A 576 9.99 -36.04 -66.25
C ALA A 576 8.53 -35.68 -65.87
N ALA A 577 8.20 -34.39 -66.03
CA ALA A 577 6.85 -33.81 -65.98
C ALA A 577 5.98 -34.29 -67.17
N PRO A 578 4.66 -33.96 -67.18
CA PRO A 578 4.24 -32.91 -68.10
C PRO A 578 3.10 -31.98 -67.64
N ARG A 579 3.06 -30.81 -68.30
CA ARG A 579 1.98 -29.81 -68.35
C ARG A 579 0.83 -30.24 -69.29
N ARG A 580 -0.33 -29.56 -69.13
CA ARG A 580 -1.31 -29.01 -70.13
C ARG A 580 -2.74 -29.20 -69.56
N ARG A 581 -3.76 -28.37 -69.79
CA ARG A 581 -4.02 -27.15 -70.60
C ARG A 581 -5.42 -26.63 -70.17
N LEU A 582 -5.59 -25.31 -70.14
CA LEU A 582 -6.87 -24.58 -70.32
C LEU A 582 -7.34 -24.74 -71.80
N PRO A 583 -8.60 -24.41 -72.19
CA PRO A 583 -9.08 -23.02 -72.41
C PRO A 583 -10.56 -22.82 -71.99
N GLY A 584 -11.08 -21.63 -71.65
CA GLY A 584 -11.24 -20.39 -72.44
C GLY A 584 -12.76 -20.18 -72.66
N GLY A 585 -13.37 -19.00 -72.66
CA GLY A 585 -12.97 -17.61 -72.43
C GLY A 585 -14.06 -16.64 -72.93
N VAL A 586 -13.89 -15.34 -72.63
CA VAL A 586 -14.20 -14.15 -73.48
C VAL A 586 -15.70 -13.79 -73.68
N ALA A 587 -16.20 -12.55 -73.67
CA ALA A 587 -15.76 -11.15 -73.42
C ALA A 587 -17.05 -10.31 -73.17
N GLY A 588 -17.03 -9.22 -72.40
CA GLY A 588 -16.84 -7.82 -72.86
C GLY A 588 -18.18 -7.06 -72.84
N GLY A 589 -18.36 -5.79 -72.50
CA GLY A 589 -17.51 -4.69 -72.05
C GLY A 589 -18.40 -3.44 -71.76
N HIS A 590 -17.74 -2.33 -71.44
CA HIS A 590 -18.20 -0.92 -71.35
C HIS A 590 -18.66 -0.29 -70.01
N ARG A 591 -17.90 0.77 -69.67
CA ARG A 591 -17.93 1.87 -68.67
C ARG A 591 -19.12 2.86 -68.85
N PRO A 592 -19.20 4.00 -68.10
CA PRO A 592 -18.97 4.32 -66.66
C PRO A 592 -20.11 5.21 -66.06
N ARG A 593 -19.87 5.81 -64.86
CA ARG A 593 -20.65 6.85 -64.09
C ARG A 593 -21.48 6.25 -62.93
N ASP A 594 -21.58 6.80 -61.71
CA ASP A 594 -21.24 8.09 -61.10
C ASP A 594 -20.94 7.89 -59.60
N ALA A 595 -20.20 8.84 -59.01
CA ALA A 595 -20.10 9.07 -57.57
C ALA A 595 -20.95 10.30 -57.19
N PRO A 596 -21.30 10.48 -55.90
CA PRO A 596 -21.49 11.83 -55.39
C PRO A 596 -20.64 12.12 -54.15
N ARG A 597 -19.99 13.29 -54.18
CA ARG A 597 -19.38 13.99 -53.05
C ARG A 597 -20.03 15.39 -52.97
N HIS A 598 -20.21 15.84 -51.72
CA HIS A 598 -20.18 17.22 -51.22
C HIS A 598 -21.23 18.28 -51.64
N LEU A 599 -21.76 18.91 -50.60
CA LEU A 599 -22.23 20.31 -50.49
C LEU A 599 -21.87 20.79 -49.06
N PRO A 600 -21.85 22.11 -48.76
CA PRO A 600 -21.15 23.19 -49.45
C PRO A 600 -20.23 23.97 -48.49
N GLY A 601 -19.49 24.92 -49.08
CA GLY A 601 -18.36 25.61 -48.50
C GLY A 601 -18.64 26.83 -47.61
N ARG A 602 -17.49 27.26 -47.09
CA ARG A 602 -17.14 28.38 -46.20
C ARG A 602 -17.70 29.74 -46.62
N GLY A 603 -18.03 30.55 -45.61
CA GLY A 603 -17.79 31.98 -45.61
C GLY A 603 -16.90 32.35 -44.43
N LEU A 604 -16.16 33.46 -44.57
CA LEU A 604 -15.37 34.20 -43.58
C LEU A 604 -13.87 33.88 -43.51
N CYS A 605 -13.09 34.80 -44.08
CA CYS A 605 -11.81 35.23 -43.54
C CYS A 605 -11.68 36.72 -43.88
N GLU A 606 -11.84 37.58 -42.87
CA GLU A 606 -11.44 38.98 -42.91
C GLU A 606 -10.71 39.31 -41.59
N GLN A 607 -9.79 40.26 -41.71
CA GLN A 607 -8.64 40.51 -40.86
C GLN A 607 -8.96 41.23 -39.53
N ALA A 608 -7.95 41.16 -38.64
CA ALA A 608 -7.49 42.19 -37.71
C ALA A 608 -8.42 42.60 -36.55
N ASP A 609 -7.94 42.49 -35.30
CA ASP A 609 -7.27 43.62 -34.63
C ASP A 609 -6.89 43.33 -33.16
N ALA A 610 -5.76 43.92 -32.77
CA ALA A 610 -5.41 44.55 -31.50
C ALA A 610 -5.75 43.90 -30.12
N MET A 611 -4.67 43.60 -29.37
CA MET A 611 -4.51 43.76 -27.90
C MET A 611 -5.06 45.11 -27.40
N PRO A 612 -5.54 45.27 -26.13
CA PRO A 612 -4.63 45.29 -24.96
C PRO A 612 -5.18 44.87 -23.56
N LEU A 613 -4.23 44.52 -22.70
CA LEU A 613 -4.09 44.76 -21.25
C LEU A 613 -5.33 44.92 -20.33
N GLY A 614 -5.38 44.04 -19.31
CA GLY A 614 -5.52 44.46 -17.91
C GLY A 614 -6.82 44.08 -17.18
N ARG A 615 -6.73 43.22 -16.16
CA ARG A 615 -7.01 43.52 -14.73
C ARG A 615 -7.25 42.25 -13.90
N VAL A 616 -6.57 42.24 -12.76
CA VAL A 616 -6.84 41.44 -11.55
C VAL A 616 -8.25 41.76 -11.02
N PRO A 617 -8.90 40.81 -10.34
CA PRO A 617 -9.55 41.19 -9.09
C PRO A 617 -9.23 40.26 -7.92
N THR A 618 -9.09 40.93 -6.79
CA THR A 618 -8.89 40.49 -5.42
C THR A 618 -10.16 39.91 -4.78
N SER A 619 -9.92 39.18 -3.69
CA SER A 619 -10.82 38.71 -2.65
C SER A 619 -11.92 39.67 -2.18
N GLU A 620 -13.10 39.11 -1.90
CA GLU A 620 -14.07 39.44 -0.83
C GLU A 620 -15.02 38.22 -0.76
N GLY A 621 -15.26 37.52 0.34
CA GLY A 621 -15.73 38.01 1.63
C GLY A 621 -17.23 37.71 1.76
N LEU A 622 -17.63 36.50 2.19
CA LEU A 622 -19.02 36.26 2.61
C LEU A 622 -19.11 35.70 4.02
N ARG A 623 -19.66 36.58 4.87
CA ARG A 623 -20.09 36.38 6.24
C ARG A 623 -21.33 35.49 6.32
N THR A 624 -21.29 34.65 7.35
CA THR A 624 -22.37 34.22 8.25
C THR A 624 -23.76 34.83 8.06
N ARG A 625 -24.78 33.96 8.02
CA ARG A 625 -26.12 34.23 8.55
C ARG A 625 -26.68 33.01 9.29
N SER A 626 -26.61 33.10 10.61
CA SER A 626 -27.49 32.48 11.58
C SER A 626 -28.90 33.07 11.50
N THR A 627 -29.96 32.26 11.63
CA THR A 627 -31.25 32.64 12.23
C THR A 627 -31.99 31.39 12.73
N PRO A 628 -32.95 31.53 13.66
CA PRO A 628 -33.07 30.65 14.82
C PRO A 628 -34.30 29.73 14.84
N VAL A 629 -34.33 28.96 15.92
CA VAL A 629 -35.40 28.15 16.53
C VAL A 629 -36.79 28.80 16.48
N ASP A 630 -37.78 27.97 16.15
CA ASP A 630 -39.01 27.75 16.93
C ASP A 630 -39.32 26.24 16.95
#